data_AF-A0A7V9RGK0-F1
#
_entry.id   AF-A0A7V9RGK0-F1
#
_cell.length_a   1.000
_cell.length_b   1.000
_cell.length_c   1.000
_cell.angle_alpha   90.00
_cell.angle_beta   90.00
_cell.angle_gamma   90.00
#
_symmetry.space_group_name_H-M   'P 1'
#
loop_
_entity.id
_entity.type
_entity.pdbx_description
1 polymer ?
#
loop_
_entity_poly.entity_id
_entity_poly.type
_entity_poly.pdbx_seq_one_letter_code
_entity_poly.pdbx_strand_id
1 'polypeptide(L)'
;MLSRLVAISLGSALLACGGAGDLDHPADSPHQPNVGLDWRDQVIYQIMIDRFDNGDPNNDINVAPSVPGRYHGGDWQGVIDRLDYLETLGVTALWISPVVKNTEEDAGFASYHGYWTQDFLRPNAHFGDLTKLRELVDKAHAKGMLVILDVVTNHVGQLFYYDINGNGQPDDTISGGGFAHSCLQICEQNPGQCSTDELTYCTDGQGYLERIIEWDPDYDPRGIQGWTSLGYSGAADVRFTDWPEINRTPPPRPPDWFDWPEDKPWFDDASWYNRKGRVYVWWHEADYTKDFVREQETRGDFPGGLKDLDTDNPDVKEALIKSFEYWIEVADFDGFRIDTVKHIDRPEVAQNVRGFWGEFNDRMRAKAVSLGKQNFFIFGEGFDGNDELIGSYTFGGSDAAGSFGRFDSMFYFSQKYRGIDAVFAQNQPTANLECLYNSRMGRSSPGTAAFCAANGFPAGPTYQAVPHAMPERGGVGLAPANLMVNFLDNHDLPRFLFDKPDANVLRAALM
;
A
#
# COMPACT_ATOMS: atom_id res chain seq x y z
N MET A 1 -27.73 -27.64 71.00
CA MET A 1 -26.76 -28.74 71.15
C MET A 1 -27.12 -29.83 70.15
N LEU A 2 -26.11 -30.52 69.61
CA LEU A 2 -26.10 -31.42 68.44
C LEU A 2 -26.06 -30.75 67.06
N SER A 3 -24.82 -30.53 66.59
CA SER A 3 -24.46 -30.41 65.18
C SER A 3 -24.61 -31.76 64.47
N ARG A 4 -25.12 -31.76 63.23
CA ARG A 4 -25.04 -32.88 62.29
C ARG A 4 -24.10 -32.53 61.14
N LEU A 5 -23.22 -33.47 60.82
CA LEU A 5 -22.33 -33.46 59.66
C LEU A 5 -23.11 -33.40 58.34
N VAL A 6 -22.59 -32.66 57.38
CA VAL A 6 -22.73 -32.94 55.95
C VAL A 6 -21.33 -32.91 55.35
N ALA A 7 -20.96 -33.99 54.66
CA ALA A 7 -19.69 -34.20 54.01
C ALA A 7 -19.57 -33.33 52.75
N ILE A 8 -18.43 -32.67 52.58
CA ILE A 8 -18.05 -32.01 51.33
C ILE A 8 -16.87 -32.79 50.74
N SER A 9 -17.08 -33.36 49.57
CA SER A 9 -16.07 -33.99 48.73
C SER A 9 -15.11 -32.94 48.18
N LEU A 10 -13.84 -32.98 48.57
CA LEU A 10 -12.76 -32.25 47.90
C LEU A 10 -12.48 -32.92 46.54
N GLY A 11 -12.96 -32.28 45.46
CA GLY A 11 -12.41 -32.48 44.13
C GLY A 11 -11.24 -31.51 43.93
N SER A 12 -10.03 -32.05 43.83
CA SER A 12 -8.79 -31.32 43.63
C SER A 12 -8.80 -30.62 42.27
N ALA A 13 -8.95 -29.29 42.25
CA ALA A 13 -8.61 -28.48 41.09
C ALA A 13 -7.09 -28.31 41.05
N LEU A 14 -6.44 -28.98 40.10
CA LEU A 14 -5.07 -28.68 39.70
C LEU A 14 -5.03 -27.26 39.14
N LEU A 15 -4.53 -26.31 39.93
CA LEU A 15 -3.94 -25.10 39.37
C LEU A 15 -2.69 -25.52 38.60
N ALA A 16 -2.81 -25.58 37.27
CA ALA A 16 -1.65 -25.48 36.41
C ALA A 16 -1.12 -24.04 36.53
N CYS A 17 -0.13 -23.83 37.39
CA CYS A 17 0.77 -22.70 37.26
C CYS A 17 1.52 -22.88 35.93
N GLY A 18 0.99 -22.29 34.87
CA GLY A 18 1.77 -22.01 33.66
C GLY A 18 2.92 -21.09 34.08
N GLY A 19 4.15 -21.54 33.84
CA GLY A 19 5.34 -20.74 34.11
C GLY A 19 5.25 -19.42 33.36
N ALA A 20 5.69 -18.35 34.02
CA ALA A 20 6.16 -17.16 33.32
C ALA A 20 7.37 -17.60 32.48
N GLY A 21 7.12 -18.00 31.23
CA GLY A 21 8.14 -18.02 30.21
C GLY A 21 8.47 -16.58 29.86
N ASP A 22 9.74 -16.30 29.62
CA ASP A 22 10.26 -15.00 29.18
C ASP A 22 9.39 -14.42 28.06
N LEU A 23 8.56 -13.42 28.39
CA LEU A 23 7.82 -12.58 27.44
C LEU A 23 8.65 -11.32 27.13
N ASP A 24 9.96 -11.49 26.94
CA ASP A 24 10.87 -10.35 26.71
C ASP A 24 10.83 -9.88 25.25
N HIS A 25 10.28 -10.68 24.32
CA HIS A 25 10.11 -10.31 22.90
C HIS A 25 8.63 -10.40 22.48
N PRO A 26 8.04 -9.37 21.82
CA PRO A 26 6.65 -9.39 21.36
C PRO A 26 6.29 -10.58 20.44
N ALA A 27 7.26 -11.14 19.73
CA ALA A 27 7.09 -12.36 18.92
C ALA A 27 6.71 -13.61 19.74
N ASP A 28 7.05 -13.64 21.04
CA ASP A 28 6.75 -14.77 21.93
C ASP A 28 5.32 -14.70 22.51
N SER A 29 4.60 -13.60 22.25
CA SER A 29 3.21 -13.42 22.67
C SER A 29 2.27 -14.30 21.84
N PRO A 30 1.30 -15.00 22.45
CA PRO A 30 0.37 -15.84 21.71
C PRO A 30 -0.42 -15.06 20.66
N HIS A 31 -0.48 -15.58 19.43
CA HIS A 31 -1.30 -15.01 18.36
C HIS A 31 -2.77 -15.42 18.50
N GLN A 32 -3.68 -14.46 18.28
CA GLN A 32 -5.11 -14.77 18.24
C GLN A 32 -5.46 -15.55 16.97
N PRO A 33 -6.01 -16.78 17.09
CA PRO A 33 -6.51 -17.52 15.94
C PRO A 33 -7.84 -16.91 15.46
N ASN A 34 -8.01 -16.83 14.15
CA ASN A 34 -9.22 -16.35 13.45
C ASN A 34 -9.93 -17.51 12.70
N VAL A 35 -9.89 -18.71 13.28
CA VAL A 35 -10.53 -19.92 12.73
C VAL A 35 -12.05 -19.73 12.67
N GLY A 36 -12.65 -20.03 11.50
CA GLY A 36 -14.09 -19.93 11.30
C GLY A 36 -14.62 -18.51 11.07
N LEU A 37 -13.72 -17.53 10.94
CA LEU A 37 -14.06 -16.16 10.57
C LEU A 37 -14.48 -16.07 9.09
N ASP A 38 -15.51 -15.27 8.83
CA ASP A 38 -15.90 -14.85 7.48
C ASP A 38 -15.68 -13.33 7.34
N TRP A 39 -14.83 -12.95 6.40
CA TRP A 39 -14.51 -11.54 6.14
C TRP A 39 -15.70 -10.75 5.57
N ARG A 40 -16.71 -11.44 5.02
CA ARG A 40 -17.94 -10.79 4.51
C ARG A 40 -18.84 -10.23 5.61
N ASP A 41 -18.68 -10.72 6.83
CA ASP A 41 -19.44 -10.25 7.99
C ASP A 41 -18.75 -9.07 8.69
N GLN A 42 -17.57 -8.64 8.21
CA GLN A 42 -16.76 -7.64 8.90
C GLN A 42 -17.10 -6.21 8.45
N VAL A 43 -17.09 -5.28 9.41
CA VAL A 43 -17.17 -3.84 9.18
C VAL A 43 -15.81 -3.22 9.47
N ILE A 44 -15.10 -2.86 8.40
CA ILE A 44 -13.76 -2.26 8.47
C ILE A 44 -13.88 -0.75 8.71
N TYR A 45 -13.23 -0.26 9.76
CA TYR A 45 -13.08 1.17 10.05
C TYR A 45 -11.65 1.62 9.75
N GLN A 46 -11.48 2.51 8.78
CA GLN A 46 -10.19 3.09 8.43
C GLN A 46 -9.77 4.16 9.45
N ILE A 47 -8.54 4.05 9.98
CA ILE A 47 -7.96 4.97 10.93
C ILE A 47 -6.63 5.51 10.38
N MET A 48 -6.57 6.82 10.18
CA MET A 48 -5.29 7.52 10.08
C MET A 48 -4.78 7.78 11.50
N ILE A 49 -3.73 7.07 11.92
CA ILE A 49 -3.29 7.08 13.33
C ILE A 49 -3.05 8.51 13.84
N ASP A 50 -2.25 9.31 13.12
CA ASP A 50 -1.94 10.71 13.47
C ASP A 50 -3.17 11.61 13.64
N ARG A 51 -4.31 11.26 13.05
CA ARG A 51 -5.49 12.13 12.95
C ARG A 51 -6.65 11.70 13.81
N PHE A 52 -6.56 10.54 14.46
CA PHE A 52 -7.70 9.94 15.12
C PHE A 52 -7.89 10.44 16.55
N ASP A 53 -6.91 10.21 17.43
CA ASP A 53 -6.90 10.68 18.81
C ASP A 53 -5.47 10.67 19.34
N ASN A 54 -5.07 11.70 20.08
CA ASN A 54 -3.77 11.80 20.76
C ASN A 54 -3.95 11.30 22.21
N GLY A 55 -3.40 10.14 22.52
CA GLY A 55 -3.52 9.47 23.81
C GLY A 55 -2.24 9.53 24.65
N ASP A 56 -1.09 9.78 24.04
CA ASP A 56 0.19 9.90 24.72
C ASP A 56 0.99 11.12 24.25
N PRO A 57 0.80 12.30 24.87
CA PRO A 57 1.52 13.51 24.46
C PRO A 57 3.05 13.45 24.69
N ASN A 58 3.59 12.37 25.29
CA ASN A 58 5.04 12.21 25.44
C ASN A 58 5.75 11.81 24.14
N ASN A 59 5.02 11.31 23.14
CA ASN A 59 5.55 11.00 21.81
C ASN A 59 5.28 12.13 20.77
N ASP A 60 4.70 13.26 21.21
CA ASP A 60 4.45 14.44 20.37
C ASP A 60 5.78 15.15 20.00
N ILE A 61 6.39 14.72 18.90
CA ILE A 61 7.62 15.31 18.35
C ILE A 61 7.23 16.20 17.17
N ASN A 62 7.65 17.47 17.15
CA ASN A 62 7.38 18.41 16.04
C ASN A 62 5.90 18.53 15.61
N VAL A 63 4.97 18.21 16.51
CA VAL A 63 3.52 18.23 16.27
C VAL A 63 3.01 19.66 16.12
N ALA A 64 2.20 19.90 15.09
CA ALA A 64 1.56 21.19 14.82
C ALA A 64 0.11 20.97 14.33
N PRO A 65 -0.85 20.71 15.23
CA PRO A 65 -2.21 20.28 14.88
C PRO A 65 -2.99 21.33 14.07
N SER A 66 -2.60 22.59 14.13
CA SER A 66 -3.21 23.67 13.35
C SER A 66 -2.69 23.75 11.90
N VAL A 67 -1.68 22.95 11.53
CA VAL A 67 -1.07 22.95 10.20
C VAL A 67 -1.41 21.62 9.52
N PRO A 68 -2.24 21.61 8.46
CA PRO A 68 -2.71 20.36 7.85
C PRO A 68 -1.60 19.41 7.36
N GLY A 69 -0.47 19.97 6.93
CA GLY A 69 0.68 19.22 6.43
C GLY A 69 1.68 18.76 7.49
N ARG A 70 1.34 18.82 8.78
CA ARG A 70 2.21 18.41 9.89
C ARG A 70 1.60 17.26 10.68
N TYR A 71 2.42 16.61 11.52
CA TYR A 71 1.93 15.68 12.53
C TYR A 71 0.98 16.41 13.49
N HIS A 72 -0.13 15.76 13.82
CA HIS A 72 -1.18 16.23 14.73
C HIS A 72 -1.14 15.51 16.08
N GLY A 73 -0.34 14.45 16.20
CA GLY A 73 -0.02 13.77 17.46
C GLY A 73 -0.94 12.60 17.78
N GLY A 74 -1.77 12.15 16.83
CA GLY A 74 -2.54 10.92 17.04
C GLY A 74 -1.64 9.68 17.09
N ASP A 75 -1.97 8.75 17.96
CA ASP A 75 -1.08 7.64 18.32
C ASP A 75 -1.85 6.35 18.65
N TRP A 76 -1.14 5.25 18.88
CA TRP A 76 -1.77 3.96 19.19
C TRP A 76 -2.47 3.95 20.56
N GLN A 77 -2.03 4.77 21.52
CA GLN A 77 -2.71 4.91 22.81
C GLN A 77 -4.09 5.58 22.62
N GLY A 78 -4.19 6.59 21.76
CA GLY A 78 -5.44 7.24 21.41
C GLY A 78 -6.42 6.29 20.73
N VAL A 79 -5.94 5.40 19.86
CA VAL A 79 -6.80 4.34 19.30
C VAL A 79 -7.31 3.40 20.40
N ILE A 80 -6.42 2.95 21.29
CA ILE A 80 -6.78 2.11 22.45
C ILE A 80 -7.90 2.77 23.28
N ASP A 81 -7.76 4.06 23.58
CA ASP A 81 -8.71 4.82 24.41
C ASP A 81 -10.09 4.98 23.74
N ARG A 82 -10.18 4.74 22.43
CA ARG A 82 -11.41 4.84 21.63
C ARG A 82 -11.98 3.50 21.18
N LEU A 83 -11.41 2.37 21.57
CA LEU A 83 -11.95 1.06 21.18
C LEU A 83 -13.41 0.85 21.64
N ASP A 84 -13.80 1.39 22.81
CA ASP A 84 -15.21 1.34 23.28
C ASP A 84 -16.16 2.10 22.34
N TYR A 85 -15.70 3.21 21.76
CA TYR A 85 -16.47 3.98 20.78
C TYR A 85 -16.65 3.18 19.49
N LEU A 86 -15.58 2.55 19.00
CA LEU A 86 -15.60 1.73 17.79
C LEU A 86 -16.49 0.49 17.96
N GLU A 87 -16.45 -0.14 19.14
CA GLU A 87 -17.32 -1.28 19.48
C GLU A 87 -18.79 -0.86 19.47
N THR A 88 -19.11 0.30 20.07
CA THR A 88 -20.47 0.85 20.08
C THR A 88 -20.99 1.16 18.67
N LEU A 89 -20.09 1.54 17.76
CA LEU A 89 -20.42 1.79 16.34
C LEU A 89 -20.71 0.49 15.57
N GLY A 90 -20.34 -0.68 16.12
CA GLY A 90 -20.46 -1.98 15.46
C GLY A 90 -19.28 -2.32 14.56
N VAL A 91 -18.13 -1.67 14.76
CA VAL A 91 -16.89 -1.97 14.04
C VAL A 91 -16.36 -3.33 14.50
N THR A 92 -15.94 -4.16 13.54
CA THR A 92 -15.37 -5.49 13.82
C THR A 92 -13.98 -5.67 13.21
N ALA A 93 -13.48 -4.70 12.45
CA ALA A 93 -12.11 -4.69 11.97
C ALA A 93 -11.57 -3.26 11.89
N LEU A 94 -10.32 -3.06 12.26
CA LEU A 94 -9.60 -1.80 12.13
C LEU A 94 -8.65 -1.89 10.93
N TRP A 95 -8.61 -0.88 10.08
CA TRP A 95 -7.54 -0.70 9.11
C TRP A 95 -6.73 0.52 9.52
N ILE A 96 -5.50 0.30 9.98
CA ILE A 96 -4.63 1.35 10.50
C ILE A 96 -3.55 1.75 9.50
N SER A 97 -3.12 3.02 9.54
CA SER A 97 -1.97 3.55 8.78
C SER A 97 -0.72 2.67 8.86
N PRO A 98 0.22 2.81 7.90
CA PRO A 98 1.49 2.12 7.99
C PRO A 98 2.21 2.41 9.31
N VAL A 99 2.76 1.36 9.92
CA VAL A 99 3.35 1.42 11.26
C VAL A 99 4.86 1.69 11.24
N VAL A 100 5.48 1.60 10.06
CA VAL A 100 6.93 1.66 9.90
C VAL A 100 7.47 3.08 10.04
N LYS A 101 8.75 3.21 10.41
CA LYS A 101 9.43 4.50 10.50
C LYS A 101 9.45 5.16 9.11
N ASN A 102 9.02 6.41 9.08
CA ASN A 102 9.00 7.26 7.90
C ASN A 102 10.11 8.32 7.95
N THR A 103 10.40 8.97 6.82
CA THR A 103 11.18 10.23 6.81
C THR A 103 10.44 11.30 7.61
N GLU A 104 11.10 12.17 8.35
CA GLU A 104 10.37 13.15 9.19
C GLU A 104 9.55 14.15 8.34
N GLU A 105 10.19 14.77 7.36
CA GLU A 105 9.58 15.73 6.45
C GLU A 105 10.24 15.72 5.07
N ASP A 106 9.46 16.11 4.05
CA ASP A 106 9.92 16.40 2.70
C ASP A 106 9.04 17.51 2.07
N ALA A 107 9.66 18.37 1.27
CA ALA A 107 8.98 19.49 0.60
C ALA A 107 8.09 20.39 1.50
N GLY A 108 8.40 20.48 2.80
CA GLY A 108 7.64 21.26 3.79
C GLY A 108 6.44 20.55 4.42
N PHE A 109 6.23 19.27 4.09
CA PHE A 109 5.19 18.40 4.65
C PHE A 109 5.82 17.32 5.53
N ALA A 110 5.15 16.95 6.61
CA ALA A 110 5.54 15.83 7.46
C ALA A 110 4.90 14.52 6.96
N SER A 111 5.54 13.39 7.23
CA SER A 111 5.11 12.06 6.81
C SER A 111 3.98 11.43 7.65
N TYR A 112 3.10 12.25 8.21
CA TYR A 112 2.04 11.82 9.14
C TYR A 112 1.12 10.72 8.61
N HIS A 113 1.04 10.57 7.29
CA HIS A 113 0.21 9.57 6.62
C HIS A 113 0.84 8.17 6.60
N GLY A 114 2.17 8.05 6.76
CA GLY A 114 2.88 6.78 6.89
C GLY A 114 3.43 6.16 5.60
N TYR A 115 3.29 6.83 4.44
CA TYR A 115 3.63 6.28 3.11
C TYR A 115 5.05 6.64 2.61
N TRP A 116 5.88 7.29 3.43
CA TRP A 116 7.26 7.68 3.12
C TRP A 116 8.27 6.88 3.94
N THR A 117 8.19 5.55 3.83
CA THR A 117 9.02 4.62 4.61
C THR A 117 10.51 4.97 4.51
N GLN A 118 11.18 5.02 5.65
CA GLN A 118 12.63 5.13 5.77
C GLN A 118 13.24 3.83 6.30
N ASP A 119 12.54 3.11 7.19
CA ASP A 119 13.02 1.87 7.79
C ASP A 119 11.84 0.91 8.02
N PHE A 120 11.86 -0.20 7.27
CA PHE A 120 10.79 -1.21 7.27
C PHE A 120 10.69 -2.03 8.56
N LEU A 121 11.72 -2.05 9.42
CA LEU A 121 11.76 -2.93 10.60
C LEU A 121 11.49 -2.19 11.91
N ARG A 122 11.43 -0.86 11.88
CA ARG A 122 11.21 -0.05 13.09
C ARG A 122 9.84 0.61 13.08
N PRO A 123 9.17 0.70 14.23
CA PRO A 123 7.93 1.44 14.35
C PRO A 123 8.14 2.95 14.17
N ASN A 124 7.11 3.65 13.72
CA ASN A 124 7.07 5.12 13.71
C ASN A 124 6.98 5.63 15.16
N ALA A 125 8.02 6.34 15.61
CA ALA A 125 8.12 6.83 16.97
C ALA A 125 7.03 7.85 17.35
N HIS A 126 6.41 8.53 16.38
CA HIS A 126 5.25 9.43 16.61
C HIS A 126 4.01 8.65 17.06
N PHE A 127 3.91 7.34 16.76
CA PHE A 127 2.74 6.52 17.13
C PHE A 127 2.96 5.69 18.39
N GLY A 128 4.22 5.48 18.78
CA GLY A 128 4.64 4.68 19.93
C GLY A 128 5.75 3.68 19.60
N ASP A 129 5.92 2.68 20.46
CA ASP A 129 6.86 1.58 20.27
C ASP A 129 6.16 0.26 19.91
N LEU A 130 6.95 -0.77 19.61
CA LEU A 130 6.41 -2.08 19.22
C LEU A 130 5.51 -2.68 20.32
N THR A 131 5.84 -2.46 21.59
CA THR A 131 5.04 -2.92 22.74
C THR A 131 3.66 -2.28 22.69
N LYS A 132 3.59 -0.97 22.44
CA LYS A 132 2.32 -0.24 22.34
C LYS A 132 1.49 -0.69 21.14
N LEU A 133 2.12 -0.94 19.99
CA LEU A 133 1.43 -1.50 18.82
C LEU A 133 0.83 -2.88 19.14
N ARG A 134 1.61 -3.75 19.78
CA ARG A 134 1.13 -5.07 20.22
C ARG A 134 -0.03 -4.95 21.20
N GLU A 135 0.06 -4.03 22.16
CA GLU A 135 -1.03 -3.75 23.10
C GLU A 135 -2.32 -3.30 22.41
N LEU A 136 -2.22 -2.46 21.37
CA LEU A 136 -3.38 -2.03 20.58
C LEU A 136 -4.06 -3.24 19.93
N VAL A 137 -3.29 -4.11 19.28
CA VAL A 137 -3.83 -5.30 18.61
C VAL A 137 -4.47 -6.25 19.61
N ASP A 138 -3.80 -6.55 20.73
CA ASP A 138 -4.34 -7.42 21.78
C ASP A 138 -5.65 -6.87 22.38
N LYS A 139 -5.75 -5.54 22.55
CA LYS A 139 -6.97 -4.90 23.07
C LYS A 139 -8.11 -4.88 22.05
N ALA A 140 -7.80 -4.69 20.77
CA ALA A 140 -8.79 -4.79 19.70
C ALA A 140 -9.32 -6.23 19.62
N HIS A 141 -8.43 -7.21 19.65
CA HIS A 141 -8.74 -8.64 19.69
C HIS A 141 -9.61 -9.03 20.89
N ALA A 142 -9.32 -8.50 22.09
CA ALA A 142 -10.12 -8.72 23.30
C ALA A 142 -11.56 -8.20 23.17
N LYS A 143 -11.82 -7.27 22.23
CA LYS A 143 -13.14 -6.75 21.88
C LYS A 143 -13.75 -7.42 20.64
N GLY A 144 -13.11 -8.48 20.13
CA GLY A 144 -13.55 -9.18 18.94
C GLY A 144 -13.35 -8.38 17.64
N MET A 145 -12.47 -7.37 17.65
CA MET A 145 -12.09 -6.64 16.44
C MET A 145 -10.81 -7.23 15.85
N LEU A 146 -10.77 -7.35 14.53
CA LEU A 146 -9.55 -7.68 13.78
C LEU A 146 -8.72 -6.43 13.51
N VAL A 147 -7.43 -6.59 13.21
CA VAL A 147 -6.55 -5.47 12.82
C VAL A 147 -5.85 -5.75 11.49
N ILE A 148 -6.05 -4.84 10.56
CA ILE A 148 -5.46 -4.82 9.22
C ILE A 148 -4.37 -3.74 9.19
N LEU A 149 -3.16 -4.14 8.82
CA LEU A 149 -2.05 -3.21 8.59
C LEU A 149 -2.05 -2.69 7.15
N ASP A 150 -1.89 -1.38 6.98
CA ASP A 150 -1.55 -0.79 5.69
C ASP A 150 -0.05 -0.97 5.35
N VAL A 151 0.23 -1.45 4.16
CA VAL A 151 1.57 -1.90 3.73
C VAL A 151 1.94 -1.24 2.41
N VAL A 152 3.15 -0.67 2.35
CA VAL A 152 3.76 -0.08 1.16
C VAL A 152 4.92 -0.95 0.70
N THR A 153 4.87 -1.44 -0.54
CA THR A 153 5.95 -2.24 -1.14
C THR A 153 6.55 -1.61 -2.38
N ASN A 154 5.90 -0.59 -2.95
CA ASN A 154 6.33 0.01 -4.21
C ASN A 154 7.52 0.95 -4.05
N HIS A 155 7.47 1.79 -3.03
CA HIS A 155 8.41 2.90 -2.88
C HIS A 155 8.83 3.09 -1.41
N VAL A 156 9.86 3.91 -1.25
CA VAL A 156 10.27 4.50 0.03
C VAL A 156 10.13 6.01 -0.05
N GLY A 157 10.31 6.71 1.08
CA GLY A 157 10.37 8.18 1.08
C GLY A 157 11.51 8.73 0.20
N GLN A 158 11.62 10.05 0.11
CA GLN A 158 12.70 10.70 -0.61
C GLN A 158 14.04 10.51 0.13
N LEU A 159 14.75 9.39 -0.08
CA LEU A 159 15.96 9.07 0.67
C LEU A 159 17.26 9.49 -0.02
N PHE A 160 17.21 9.75 -1.32
CA PHE A 160 18.37 10.14 -2.12
C PHE A 160 17.99 11.12 -3.22
N TYR A 161 18.99 11.75 -3.82
CA TYR A 161 18.87 12.51 -5.06
C TYR A 161 19.81 11.93 -6.12
N TYR A 162 19.55 12.29 -7.38
CA TYR A 162 20.39 11.96 -8.52
C TYR A 162 21.39 13.08 -8.72
N ASP A 163 22.67 12.85 -8.43
CA ASP A 163 23.78 13.78 -8.65
C ASP A 163 24.10 13.81 -10.15
N ILE A 164 23.23 14.50 -10.89
CA ILE A 164 23.25 14.53 -12.35
C ILE A 164 24.52 15.22 -12.81
N ASN A 165 24.92 16.33 -12.18
CA ASN A 165 26.11 17.05 -12.63
C ASN A 165 27.43 16.64 -11.95
N GLY A 166 27.40 15.73 -10.98
CA GLY A 166 28.57 15.21 -10.28
C GLY A 166 29.19 16.20 -9.29
N ASN A 167 28.48 17.25 -8.86
CA ASN A 167 28.98 18.21 -7.88
C ASN A 167 28.77 17.74 -6.43
N GLY A 168 28.07 16.63 -6.21
CA GLY A 168 27.80 16.10 -4.89
C GLY A 168 26.81 16.93 -4.07
N GLN A 169 25.96 17.74 -4.70
CA GLN A 169 24.91 18.55 -4.08
C GLN A 169 23.65 18.57 -4.97
N PRO A 170 22.45 18.44 -4.40
CA PRO A 170 21.24 18.42 -5.21
C PRO A 170 20.94 19.81 -5.77
N ASP A 171 20.77 19.89 -7.08
CA ASP A 171 20.41 21.12 -7.77
C ASP A 171 18.92 21.18 -8.19
N ASP A 172 18.40 22.41 -8.28
CA ASP A 172 17.09 22.74 -8.84
C ASP A 172 17.27 23.84 -9.88
N THR A 173 17.15 23.45 -11.14
CA THR A 173 17.40 24.33 -12.28
C THR A 173 16.17 24.42 -13.16
N ILE A 174 15.88 25.64 -13.63
CA ILE A 174 14.86 25.87 -14.65
C ILE A 174 15.58 26.14 -15.95
N SER A 175 15.38 25.26 -16.93
CA SER A 175 15.85 25.41 -18.30
C SER A 175 14.69 25.78 -19.21
N GLY A 176 14.97 26.59 -20.24
CA GLY A 176 13.97 27.03 -21.21
C GLY A 176 14.55 27.17 -22.60
N GLY A 177 13.74 26.88 -23.62
CA GLY A 177 14.05 27.25 -25.00
C GLY A 177 14.87 26.21 -25.79
N GLY A 178 14.43 24.95 -25.80
CA GLY A 178 14.83 24.00 -26.86
C GLY A 178 15.96 23.03 -26.52
N PHE A 179 16.31 22.85 -25.25
CA PHE A 179 17.27 21.82 -24.82
C PHE A 179 16.74 21.08 -23.59
N ALA A 180 15.77 20.18 -23.77
CA ALA A 180 15.62 19.03 -22.88
C ALA A 180 16.96 18.30 -22.84
N HIS A 181 17.72 18.50 -21.75
CA HIS A 181 19.17 18.29 -21.73
C HIS A 181 19.58 16.84 -22.03
N SER A 182 18.72 15.86 -21.76
CA SER A 182 19.00 14.43 -21.95
C SER A 182 18.41 13.83 -23.23
N CYS A 183 17.16 14.16 -23.55
CA CYS A 183 16.45 13.55 -24.68
C CYS A 183 16.94 14.15 -26.01
N LEU A 184 16.94 15.48 -26.15
CA LEU A 184 17.22 16.13 -27.43
C LEU A 184 18.66 15.89 -27.89
N GLN A 185 19.66 15.94 -27.00
CA GLN A 185 21.05 15.75 -27.42
C GLN A 185 21.37 14.30 -27.84
N ILE A 186 20.74 13.30 -27.22
CA ILE A 186 21.00 11.89 -27.56
C ILE A 186 20.15 11.45 -28.75
N CYS A 187 18.86 11.79 -28.75
CA CYS A 187 17.94 11.38 -29.81
C CYS A 187 18.07 12.20 -31.10
N GLU A 188 18.47 13.47 -31.05
CA GLU A 188 18.75 14.26 -32.27
C GLU A 188 20.08 13.83 -32.91
N GLN A 189 21.11 13.55 -32.10
CA GLN A 189 22.41 13.12 -32.60
C GLN A 189 22.41 11.64 -33.02
N ASN A 190 21.59 10.80 -32.38
CA ASN A 190 21.45 9.37 -32.69
C ASN A 190 19.97 8.93 -32.68
N PRO A 191 19.14 9.33 -33.66
CA PRO A 191 17.72 9.00 -33.68
C PRO A 191 17.42 7.50 -33.67
N GLY A 192 18.35 6.68 -34.18
CA GLY A 192 18.22 5.22 -34.16
C GLY A 192 18.39 4.58 -32.77
N GLN A 193 18.70 5.36 -31.74
CA GLN A 193 18.84 4.89 -30.35
C GLN A 193 17.62 5.24 -29.48
N CYS A 194 16.60 5.90 -30.04
CA CYS A 194 15.40 6.31 -29.31
C CYS A 194 14.15 5.75 -29.98
N SER A 195 13.16 5.41 -29.15
CA SER A 195 11.80 5.06 -29.53
C SER A 195 11.02 6.27 -30.06
N THR A 196 9.90 6.01 -30.72
CA THR A 196 9.00 7.07 -31.20
C THR A 196 8.47 7.92 -30.03
N ASP A 197 8.15 7.30 -28.89
CA ASP A 197 7.64 8.00 -27.72
C ASP A 197 8.69 8.93 -27.10
N GLU A 198 9.95 8.48 -27.03
CA GLU A 198 11.07 9.34 -26.61
C GLU A 198 11.25 10.53 -27.55
N LEU A 199 11.13 10.33 -28.87
CA LEU A 199 11.19 11.42 -29.85
C LEU A 199 10.01 12.40 -29.73
N THR A 200 8.81 11.92 -29.40
CA THR A 200 7.64 12.76 -29.11
C THR A 200 7.91 13.61 -27.86
N TYR A 201 8.35 12.99 -26.75
CA TYR A 201 8.70 13.70 -25.52
C TYR A 201 9.75 14.79 -25.76
N CYS A 202 10.83 14.44 -26.46
CA CYS A 202 11.87 15.37 -26.91
C CYS A 202 11.29 16.59 -27.67
N THR A 203 10.36 16.34 -28.59
CA THR A 203 9.79 17.37 -29.47
C THR A 203 8.89 18.31 -28.67
N ASP A 204 8.00 17.76 -27.85
CA ASP A 204 7.08 18.55 -27.03
C ASP A 204 7.82 19.36 -25.97
N GLY A 205 8.94 18.82 -25.45
CA GLY A 205 9.88 19.48 -24.53
C GLY A 205 10.42 20.83 -25.01
N GLN A 206 10.43 21.09 -26.32
CA GLN A 206 10.86 22.38 -26.86
C GLN A 206 9.86 23.51 -26.60
N GLY A 207 8.59 23.18 -26.34
CA GLY A 207 7.49 24.13 -26.19
C GLY A 207 7.29 24.67 -24.77
N TYR A 208 7.95 24.11 -23.76
CA TYR A 208 7.76 24.48 -22.35
C TYR A 208 9.07 24.70 -21.58
N LEU A 209 8.95 25.31 -20.40
CA LEU A 209 10.05 25.43 -19.42
C LEU A 209 10.17 24.10 -18.68
N GLU A 210 11.35 23.50 -18.68
CA GLU A 210 11.65 22.28 -17.95
C GLU A 210 12.32 22.65 -16.62
N ARG A 211 11.78 22.14 -15.51
CA ARG A 211 12.43 22.26 -14.20
C ARG A 211 13.14 20.95 -13.91
N ILE A 212 14.46 20.94 -14.05
CA ILE A 212 15.31 19.78 -13.74
C ILE A 212 15.65 19.88 -12.26
N ILE A 213 15.03 19.01 -11.48
CA ILE A 213 15.26 18.89 -10.03
C ILE A 213 15.99 17.58 -9.80
N GLU A 214 17.21 17.61 -9.27
CA GLU A 214 17.98 16.40 -8.99
C GLU A 214 17.35 15.52 -7.90
N TRP A 215 16.48 16.11 -7.08
CA TRP A 215 15.62 15.38 -6.14
C TRP A 215 14.65 14.45 -6.86
N ASP A 216 14.04 14.90 -7.95
CA ASP A 216 12.90 14.23 -8.58
C ASP A 216 12.85 14.56 -10.07
N PRO A 217 13.89 14.17 -10.83
CA PRO A 217 13.99 14.46 -12.26
C PRO A 217 12.92 13.67 -13.03
N ASP A 218 12.51 14.18 -14.19
CA ASP A 218 11.50 13.51 -15.02
C ASP A 218 12.01 12.15 -15.54
N TYR A 219 11.05 11.26 -15.80
CA TYR A 219 11.32 9.90 -16.21
C TYR A 219 12.23 9.79 -17.44
N ASP A 220 13.28 8.99 -17.35
CA ASP A 220 14.13 8.57 -18.48
C ASP A 220 14.10 7.04 -18.59
N PRO A 221 13.65 6.46 -19.72
CA PRO A 221 13.56 5.01 -19.91
C PRO A 221 14.92 4.30 -19.81
N ARG A 222 16.04 5.01 -19.94
CA ARG A 222 17.40 4.47 -19.79
C ARG A 222 17.90 4.50 -18.33
N GLY A 223 17.11 5.06 -17.42
CA GLY A 223 17.54 5.51 -16.10
C GLY A 223 17.98 6.97 -16.14
N ILE A 224 18.05 7.64 -14.99
CA ILE A 224 18.54 9.02 -14.91
C ILE A 224 20.03 9.07 -15.29
N GLN A 225 20.37 10.00 -16.17
CA GLN A 225 21.70 10.12 -16.77
C GLN A 225 22.46 11.32 -16.21
N GLY A 226 23.75 11.15 -15.97
CA GLY A 226 24.66 12.19 -15.49
C GLY A 226 25.34 12.95 -16.63
N TRP A 227 25.69 14.21 -16.35
CA TRP A 227 26.26 15.17 -17.30
C TRP A 227 27.41 15.94 -16.65
N THR A 228 28.46 16.21 -17.42
CA THR A 228 29.55 17.10 -16.99
C THR A 228 29.73 18.22 -18.00
N SER A 229 30.66 19.15 -17.73
CA SER A 229 31.08 20.15 -18.71
C SER A 229 31.66 19.53 -20.01
N LEU A 230 31.96 18.23 -20.00
CA LEU A 230 32.47 17.48 -21.15
C LEU A 230 31.36 16.68 -21.88
N GLY A 231 30.11 16.78 -21.42
CA GLY A 231 28.96 16.08 -21.98
C GLY A 231 28.50 14.90 -21.11
N TYR A 232 27.75 14.00 -21.76
CA TYR A 232 27.18 12.78 -21.15
C TYR A 232 28.25 11.94 -20.42
N SER A 233 27.93 11.48 -19.21
CA SER A 233 28.86 10.77 -18.33
C SER A 233 28.38 9.38 -17.87
N GLY A 234 27.25 8.90 -18.39
CA GLY A 234 26.65 7.62 -18.00
C GLY A 234 25.42 7.79 -17.11
N ALA A 235 25.05 6.76 -16.36
CA ALA A 235 24.00 6.85 -15.35
C ALA A 235 24.40 7.86 -14.26
N ALA A 236 23.45 8.66 -13.79
CA ALA A 236 23.68 9.61 -12.70
C ALA A 236 24.03 8.86 -11.42
N ASP A 237 24.94 9.45 -10.63
CA ASP A 237 25.26 8.90 -9.32
C ASP A 237 24.08 9.13 -8.37
N VAL A 238 23.86 8.19 -7.44
CA VAL A 238 22.79 8.28 -6.45
C VAL A 238 23.40 8.61 -5.11
N ARG A 239 22.94 9.69 -4.48
CA ARG A 239 23.46 10.18 -3.21
C ARG A 239 22.38 10.09 -2.14
N PHE A 240 22.53 9.13 -1.24
CA PHE A 240 21.67 9.06 -0.07
C PHE A 240 21.88 10.27 0.83
N THR A 241 20.76 10.83 1.29
CA THR A 241 20.74 11.93 2.24
C THR A 241 21.18 11.44 3.61
N ASP A 242 22.09 12.19 4.24
CA ASP A 242 22.54 11.97 5.62
C ASP A 242 22.37 13.27 6.41
N TRP A 243 21.13 13.53 6.81
CA TRP A 243 20.70 14.73 7.53
C TRP A 243 20.11 14.33 8.88
N PRO A 244 20.97 13.95 9.86
CA PRO A 244 20.53 13.49 11.17
C PRO A 244 19.72 14.54 11.95
N GLU A 245 19.90 15.83 11.67
CA GLU A 245 19.18 16.94 12.28
C GLU A 245 17.67 16.92 12.00
N ILE A 246 17.24 16.31 10.89
CA ILE A 246 15.84 16.08 10.55
C ILE A 246 15.51 14.59 10.47
N ASN A 247 16.35 13.74 11.08
CA ASN A 247 16.19 12.27 11.12
C ASN A 247 16.08 11.61 9.73
N ARG A 248 16.59 12.26 8.69
CA ARG A 248 16.58 11.77 7.31
C ARG A 248 17.95 11.24 6.95
N THR A 249 18.18 10.00 7.35
CA THR A 249 19.44 9.27 7.16
C THR A 249 19.20 8.07 6.27
N PRO A 250 20.26 7.47 5.68
CA PRO A 250 20.12 6.25 4.91
C PRO A 250 19.46 5.15 5.76
N PRO A 251 18.69 4.24 5.15
CA PRO A 251 18.10 3.11 5.85
C PRO A 251 19.18 2.31 6.56
N PRO A 252 19.07 2.13 7.88
CA PRO A 252 20.06 1.38 8.62
C PRO A 252 19.98 -0.10 8.24
N ARG A 253 21.13 -0.77 8.30
CA ARG A 253 21.21 -2.22 8.14
C ARG A 253 20.25 -2.93 9.11
N PRO A 254 19.68 -4.06 8.69
CA PRO A 254 18.78 -4.82 9.54
C PRO A 254 19.55 -5.36 10.76
N PRO A 255 18.91 -5.46 11.94
CA PRO A 255 19.55 -6.04 13.12
C PRO A 255 19.89 -7.52 12.94
N ASP A 256 20.85 -8.05 13.71
CA ASP A 256 21.31 -9.45 13.63
C ASP A 256 20.16 -10.49 13.74
N TRP A 257 19.13 -10.19 14.55
CA TRP A 257 17.97 -11.09 14.72
C TRP A 257 17.13 -11.25 13.46
N PHE A 258 17.25 -10.34 12.48
CA PHE A 258 16.54 -10.43 11.21
C PHE A 258 17.18 -11.45 10.26
N ASP A 259 18.40 -11.93 10.57
CA ASP A 259 19.12 -12.95 9.82
C ASP A 259 19.22 -12.60 8.32
N TRP A 260 19.71 -11.39 8.02
CA TRP A 260 20.01 -10.96 6.66
C TRP A 260 21.51 -11.13 6.37
N PRO A 261 21.90 -11.71 5.22
CA PRO A 261 23.31 -11.91 4.91
C PRO A 261 24.10 -10.58 4.90
N GLU A 262 25.22 -10.53 5.61
CA GLU A 262 26.05 -9.32 5.73
C GLU A 262 26.58 -8.82 4.37
N ASP A 263 26.81 -9.74 3.43
CA ASP A 263 27.35 -9.49 2.10
C ASP A 263 26.29 -9.03 1.09
N LYS A 264 25.00 -9.13 1.44
CA LYS A 264 23.93 -8.62 0.59
C LYS A 264 23.70 -7.12 0.81
N PRO A 265 23.31 -6.38 -0.24
CA PRO A 265 22.90 -4.98 -0.08
C PRO A 265 21.63 -4.84 0.77
N TRP A 266 21.25 -3.59 1.03
CA TRP A 266 20.03 -3.23 1.76
C TRP A 266 19.37 -2.00 1.11
N PHE A 267 18.33 -1.43 1.73
CA PHE A 267 17.62 -0.26 1.22
C PHE A 267 18.48 1.02 1.15
N ASP A 268 19.72 1.00 1.62
CA ASP A 268 20.71 2.06 1.41
C ASP A 268 21.56 1.87 0.13
N ASP A 269 21.25 0.88 -0.70
CA ASP A 269 21.96 0.60 -1.95
C ASP A 269 21.16 1.07 -3.18
N ALA A 270 21.78 1.91 -4.01
CA ALA A 270 21.15 2.47 -5.19
C ALA A 270 20.74 1.41 -6.24
N SER A 271 21.35 0.22 -6.23
CA SER A 271 21.00 -0.89 -7.13
C SER A 271 19.64 -1.54 -6.81
N TRP A 272 19.03 -1.20 -5.68
CA TRP A 272 17.70 -1.68 -5.26
C TRP A 272 16.56 -0.81 -5.80
N TYR A 273 16.87 0.19 -6.61
CA TYR A 273 15.91 1.16 -7.15
C TYR A 273 15.93 1.14 -8.68
N ASN A 274 14.78 1.40 -9.29
CA ASN A 274 14.68 1.49 -10.75
C ASN A 274 15.49 2.66 -11.32
N ARG A 275 15.66 3.74 -10.54
CA ARG A 275 16.46 4.93 -10.89
C ARG A 275 16.04 5.60 -12.20
N LYS A 276 14.75 5.56 -12.52
CA LYS A 276 14.23 6.12 -13.77
C LYS A 276 13.65 7.52 -13.64
N GLY A 277 13.49 8.06 -12.43
CA GLY A 277 12.89 9.38 -12.20
C GLY A 277 11.37 9.37 -12.22
N ARG A 278 10.79 10.55 -12.00
CA ARG A 278 9.36 10.74 -11.72
C ARG A 278 8.47 10.44 -12.93
N VAL A 279 7.39 9.70 -12.68
CA VAL A 279 6.27 9.57 -13.62
C VAL A 279 5.61 10.93 -13.89
N TYR A 280 5.63 11.39 -15.14
CA TYR A 280 5.01 12.67 -15.55
C TYR A 280 3.87 12.52 -16.56
N VAL A 281 3.68 11.33 -17.16
CA VAL A 281 2.77 11.14 -18.29
C VAL A 281 1.27 11.10 -17.93
N TRP A 282 0.90 11.22 -16.65
CA TRP A 282 -0.50 11.27 -16.18
C TRP A 282 -1.41 12.27 -16.95
N TRP A 283 -0.82 13.37 -17.44
CA TRP A 283 -1.55 14.49 -18.06
C TRP A 283 -1.61 14.41 -19.60
N HIS A 284 -0.77 13.55 -20.18
CA HIS A 284 -0.49 13.47 -21.61
C HIS A 284 -0.63 12.05 -22.15
N GLU A 285 -1.38 11.19 -21.47
CA GLU A 285 -1.53 9.77 -21.85
C GLU A 285 -1.97 9.57 -23.32
N ALA A 286 -2.68 10.54 -23.91
CA ALA A 286 -3.10 10.50 -25.31
C ALA A 286 -1.95 10.75 -26.31
N ASP A 287 -0.86 11.36 -25.86
CA ASP A 287 0.29 11.74 -26.69
C ASP A 287 1.31 10.58 -26.80
N TYR A 288 1.21 9.56 -25.94
CA TYR A 288 2.16 8.45 -25.83
C TYR A 288 1.52 7.08 -26.05
N THR A 289 2.33 6.08 -26.41
CA THR A 289 1.86 4.70 -26.45
C THR A 289 1.51 4.19 -25.05
N LYS A 290 0.56 3.24 -24.98
CA LYS A 290 0.16 2.60 -23.71
C LYS A 290 1.34 1.91 -23.01
N ASP A 291 2.25 1.34 -23.78
CA ASP A 291 3.42 0.64 -23.23
C ASP A 291 4.36 1.65 -22.57
N PHE A 292 4.60 2.81 -23.19
CA PHE A 292 5.40 3.88 -22.60
C PHE A 292 4.79 4.43 -21.32
N VAL A 293 3.48 4.74 -21.33
CA VAL A 293 2.73 5.16 -20.13
C VAL A 293 2.93 4.14 -19.01
N ARG A 294 2.69 2.85 -19.33
CA ARG A 294 2.72 1.76 -18.36
C ARG A 294 4.12 1.48 -17.82
N GLU A 295 5.15 1.65 -18.64
CA GLU A 295 6.54 1.53 -18.18
C GLU A 295 6.86 2.60 -17.13
N GLN A 296 6.42 3.85 -17.34
CA GLN A 296 6.59 4.88 -16.31
C GLN A 296 5.81 4.56 -15.05
N GLU A 297 4.53 4.22 -15.16
CA GLU A 297 3.69 3.90 -13.99
C GLU A 297 4.30 2.79 -13.10
N THR A 298 5.09 1.89 -13.69
CA THR A 298 5.59 0.70 -13.00
C THR A 298 7.06 0.76 -12.62
N ARG A 299 7.83 1.69 -13.18
CA ARG A 299 9.28 1.78 -12.96
C ARG A 299 9.78 3.19 -12.65
N GLY A 300 8.91 4.19 -12.71
CA GLY A 300 9.22 5.56 -12.35
C GLY A 300 8.98 5.83 -10.88
N ASP A 301 9.72 6.80 -10.34
CA ASP A 301 9.51 7.34 -9.00
C ASP A 301 8.06 7.86 -8.89
N PHE A 302 7.37 7.43 -7.84
CA PHE A 302 5.99 7.84 -7.60
C PHE A 302 5.96 9.35 -7.27
N PRO A 303 4.97 10.12 -7.76
CA PRO A 303 4.97 11.58 -7.63
C PRO A 303 5.21 12.05 -6.19
N GLY A 304 6.03 13.10 -6.05
CA GLY A 304 6.42 13.64 -4.75
C GLY A 304 7.75 13.11 -4.21
N GLY A 305 8.63 12.60 -5.09
CA GLY A 305 9.97 12.15 -4.70
C GLY A 305 9.99 10.78 -4.02
N LEU A 306 9.01 9.91 -4.29
CA LEU A 306 8.97 8.59 -3.66
C LEU A 306 9.76 7.60 -4.51
N LYS A 307 10.85 7.09 -3.94
CA LYS A 307 11.85 6.32 -4.69
C LYS A 307 11.36 4.91 -4.96
N ASP A 308 11.24 4.58 -6.24
CA ASP A 308 10.65 3.33 -6.70
C ASP A 308 11.62 2.16 -6.57
N LEU A 309 11.20 1.14 -5.83
CA LEU A 309 11.99 -0.06 -5.57
C LEU A 309 11.97 -0.98 -6.79
N ASP A 310 13.13 -1.55 -7.14
CA ASP A 310 13.20 -2.59 -8.15
C ASP A 310 12.72 -3.92 -7.57
N THR A 311 11.40 -4.12 -7.55
CA THR A 311 10.76 -5.35 -7.05
C THR A 311 10.99 -6.57 -7.95
N ASP A 312 11.63 -6.42 -9.13
CA ASP A 312 12.07 -7.56 -9.95
C ASP A 312 13.41 -8.12 -9.43
N ASN A 313 14.18 -7.31 -8.71
CA ASN A 313 15.38 -7.75 -8.03
C ASN A 313 15.00 -8.78 -6.93
N PRO A 314 15.55 -10.01 -6.98
CA PRO A 314 15.20 -11.06 -6.02
C PRO A 314 15.56 -10.70 -4.57
N ASP A 315 16.61 -9.90 -4.35
CA ASP A 315 17.01 -9.50 -3.01
C ASP A 315 16.07 -8.43 -2.43
N VAL A 316 15.64 -7.46 -3.25
CA VAL A 316 14.63 -6.45 -2.86
C VAL A 316 13.33 -7.15 -2.49
N LYS A 317 12.87 -8.07 -3.34
CA LYS A 317 11.65 -8.84 -3.11
C LYS A 317 11.72 -9.67 -1.82
N GLU A 318 12.82 -10.41 -1.60
CA GLU A 318 12.98 -11.19 -0.37
C GLU A 318 13.07 -10.29 0.88
N ALA A 319 13.75 -9.14 0.80
CA ALA A 319 13.83 -8.18 1.89
C ALA A 319 12.45 -7.62 2.27
N LEU A 320 11.63 -7.22 1.27
CA LEU A 320 10.25 -6.77 1.49
C LEU A 320 9.40 -7.88 2.11
N ILE A 321 9.42 -9.09 1.54
CA ILE A 321 8.66 -10.24 2.05
C ILE A 321 9.04 -10.52 3.52
N LYS A 322 10.34 -10.66 3.83
CA LYS A 322 10.77 -10.91 5.22
C LYS A 322 10.38 -9.78 6.18
N SER A 323 10.43 -8.53 5.71
CA SER A 323 10.04 -7.37 6.53
C SER A 323 8.57 -7.41 6.92
N PHE A 324 7.68 -7.80 6.01
CA PHE A 324 6.25 -7.90 6.31
C PHE A 324 5.86 -9.22 7.00
N GLU A 325 6.60 -10.32 6.78
CA GLU A 325 6.51 -11.52 7.61
C GLU A 325 6.81 -11.20 9.09
N TYR A 326 7.83 -10.37 9.34
CA TYR A 326 8.17 -9.89 10.68
C TYR A 326 7.00 -9.15 11.33
N TRP A 327 6.31 -8.26 10.62
CA TRP A 327 5.16 -7.53 11.19
C TRP A 327 3.97 -8.43 11.53
N ILE A 328 3.70 -9.50 10.76
CA ILE A 328 2.70 -10.51 11.14
C ILE A 328 3.11 -11.19 12.46
N GLU A 329 4.40 -11.50 12.59
CA GLU A 329 4.96 -12.21 13.74
C GLU A 329 4.96 -11.37 15.02
N VAL A 330 5.39 -10.10 14.96
CA VAL A 330 5.54 -9.31 16.19
C VAL A 330 4.28 -8.56 16.64
N ALA A 331 3.37 -8.25 15.71
CA ALA A 331 2.22 -7.40 16.00
C ALA A 331 0.86 -8.11 15.89
N ASP A 332 0.80 -9.35 15.39
CA ASP A 332 -0.43 -10.18 15.37
C ASP A 332 -1.57 -9.66 14.48
N PHE A 333 -1.23 -8.97 13.39
CA PHE A 333 -2.21 -8.52 12.41
C PHE A 333 -3.00 -9.68 11.78
N ASP A 334 -4.23 -9.41 11.35
CA ASP A 334 -5.18 -10.39 10.78
C ASP A 334 -5.31 -10.28 9.25
N GLY A 335 -4.79 -9.20 8.68
CA GLY A 335 -4.81 -8.95 7.25
C GLY A 335 -3.96 -7.75 6.88
N PHE A 336 -3.78 -7.55 5.58
CA PHE A 336 -3.10 -6.40 5.00
C PHE A 336 -3.96 -5.66 3.98
N ARG A 337 -3.88 -4.33 4.03
CA ARG A 337 -4.21 -3.46 2.91
C ARG A 337 -2.91 -3.12 2.22
N ILE A 338 -2.82 -3.37 0.92
CA ILE A 338 -1.61 -3.09 0.15
C ILE A 338 -1.79 -1.82 -0.67
N ASP A 339 -0.90 -0.87 -0.46
CA ASP A 339 -0.83 0.40 -1.18
C ASP A 339 -0.34 0.22 -2.63
N THR A 340 -0.78 1.10 -3.53
CA THR A 340 -0.18 1.30 -4.87
C THR A 340 0.06 0.02 -5.69
N VAL A 341 -0.86 -0.95 -5.62
CA VAL A 341 -0.71 -2.29 -6.22
C VAL A 341 -0.40 -2.24 -7.71
N LYS A 342 -1.02 -1.30 -8.43
CA LYS A 342 -0.85 -1.18 -9.88
C LYS A 342 0.55 -0.74 -10.31
N HIS A 343 1.40 -0.28 -9.40
CA HIS A 343 2.73 0.25 -9.73
C HIS A 343 3.82 -0.83 -9.67
N ILE A 344 3.56 -1.96 -9.01
CA ILE A 344 4.54 -3.06 -8.94
C ILE A 344 4.42 -3.99 -10.14
N ASP A 345 3.19 -4.22 -10.60
CA ASP A 345 2.94 -5.23 -11.62
C ASP A 345 3.49 -4.85 -12.98
N ARG A 346 4.46 -5.65 -13.43
CA ARG A 346 5.08 -5.44 -14.73
C ARG A 346 4.09 -5.80 -15.83
N PRO A 347 3.90 -4.95 -16.86
CA PRO A 347 2.93 -5.19 -17.93
C PRO A 347 3.15 -6.50 -18.70
N GLU A 348 4.36 -7.05 -18.62
CA GLU A 348 4.73 -8.30 -19.27
C GLU A 348 4.29 -9.55 -18.49
N VAL A 349 3.79 -9.39 -17.25
CA VAL A 349 3.40 -10.50 -16.38
C VAL A 349 1.92 -10.81 -16.59
N ALA A 350 1.65 -11.90 -17.31
CA ALA A 350 0.30 -12.42 -17.45
C ALA A 350 -0.31 -12.76 -16.07
N GLN A 351 -1.62 -12.59 -15.92
CA GLN A 351 -2.36 -12.80 -14.67
C GLN A 351 -2.16 -14.19 -14.03
N ASN A 352 -1.72 -15.18 -14.82
CA ASN A 352 -1.44 -16.55 -14.39
C ASN A 352 0.04 -16.82 -14.05
N VAL A 353 0.87 -15.77 -13.99
CA VAL A 353 2.26 -15.83 -13.55
C VAL A 353 2.36 -15.30 -12.13
N ARG A 354 3.12 -16.00 -11.27
CA ARG A 354 3.22 -15.71 -9.83
C ARG A 354 3.67 -14.28 -9.56
N GLY A 355 4.78 -13.86 -10.19
CA GLY A 355 5.34 -12.53 -10.03
C GLY A 355 5.60 -12.16 -8.57
N PHE A 356 5.74 -10.87 -8.29
CA PHE A 356 5.87 -10.35 -6.92
C PHE A 356 4.63 -10.67 -6.08
N TRP A 357 3.43 -10.33 -6.56
CA TRP A 357 2.20 -10.45 -5.75
C TRP A 357 1.82 -11.87 -5.38
N GLY A 358 1.97 -12.82 -6.29
CA GLY A 358 1.67 -14.23 -6.00
C GLY A 358 2.66 -14.82 -4.99
N GLU A 359 3.93 -14.41 -5.03
CA GLU A 359 4.94 -14.86 -4.05
C GLU A 359 4.74 -14.18 -2.69
N PHE A 360 4.57 -12.87 -2.68
CA PHE A 360 4.32 -12.08 -1.48
C PHE A 360 3.09 -12.59 -0.71
N ASN A 361 1.94 -12.73 -1.39
CA ASN A 361 0.71 -13.13 -0.73
C ASN A 361 0.74 -14.59 -0.24
N ASP A 362 1.37 -15.50 -0.98
CA ASP A 362 1.55 -16.88 -0.54
C ASP A 362 2.44 -16.97 0.71
N ARG A 363 3.53 -16.18 0.75
CA ARG A 363 4.43 -16.09 1.92
C ARG A 363 3.73 -15.49 3.13
N MET A 364 2.98 -14.40 2.98
CA MET A 364 2.21 -13.79 4.09
C MET A 364 1.21 -14.79 4.67
N ARG A 365 0.46 -15.49 3.81
CA ARG A 365 -0.51 -16.51 4.25
C ARG A 365 0.19 -17.71 4.90
N ALA A 366 1.32 -18.17 4.37
CA ALA A 366 2.10 -19.25 4.98
C ALA A 366 2.64 -18.86 6.36
N LYS A 367 3.14 -17.63 6.52
CA LYS A 367 3.57 -17.08 7.82
C LYS A 367 2.40 -17.00 8.79
N ALA A 368 1.26 -16.44 8.38
CA ALA A 368 0.05 -16.38 9.20
C ALA A 368 -0.42 -17.77 9.66
N VAL A 369 -0.43 -18.76 8.76
CA VAL A 369 -0.74 -20.17 9.08
C VAL A 369 0.25 -20.77 10.07
N SER A 370 1.54 -20.46 9.95
CA SER A 370 2.56 -20.93 10.90
C SER A 370 2.33 -20.40 12.33
N LEU A 371 1.63 -19.27 12.45
CA LEU A 371 1.24 -18.62 13.71
C LEU A 371 -0.18 -18.99 14.15
N GLY A 372 -0.83 -19.97 13.49
CA GLY A 372 -2.16 -20.46 13.88
C GLY A 372 -3.34 -19.62 13.34
N LYS A 373 -3.08 -18.61 12.52
CA LYS A 373 -4.12 -17.86 11.80
C LYS A 373 -4.61 -18.63 10.57
N GLN A 374 -5.85 -18.40 10.19
CA GLN A 374 -6.52 -18.89 8.97
C GLN A 374 -7.12 -17.67 8.25
N ASN A 375 -7.41 -17.73 6.95
CA ASN A 375 -8.06 -16.60 6.27
C ASN A 375 -7.38 -15.22 6.47
N PHE A 376 -6.05 -15.14 6.43
CA PHE A 376 -5.34 -13.86 6.47
C PHE A 376 -5.73 -13.03 5.23
N PHE A 377 -6.47 -11.94 5.44
CA PHE A 377 -7.12 -11.20 4.36
C PHE A 377 -6.19 -10.18 3.75
N ILE A 378 -6.03 -10.22 2.43
CA ILE A 378 -5.16 -9.29 1.72
C ILE A 378 -5.95 -8.63 0.60
N PHE A 379 -6.09 -7.31 0.67
CA PHE A 379 -6.74 -6.52 -0.38
C PHE A 379 -5.88 -5.35 -0.81
N GLY A 380 -5.92 -5.04 -2.10
CA GLY A 380 -5.04 -4.08 -2.73
C GLY A 380 -5.71 -2.78 -3.10
N GLU A 381 -4.94 -1.71 -3.17
CA GLU A 381 -5.35 -0.46 -3.80
C GLU A 381 -4.80 -0.34 -5.22
N GLY A 382 -5.69 -0.23 -6.20
CA GLY A 382 -5.35 0.29 -7.51
C GLY A 382 -6.21 1.52 -7.78
N PHE A 383 -5.65 2.72 -7.65
CA PHE A 383 -6.38 3.96 -7.92
C PHE A 383 -6.65 4.08 -9.42
N ASP A 384 -7.75 3.47 -9.88
CA ASP A 384 -8.19 3.46 -11.27
C ASP A 384 -9.71 3.19 -11.38
N GLY A 385 -10.38 3.91 -12.29
CA GLY A 385 -11.81 3.70 -12.57
C GLY A 385 -12.12 2.47 -13.42
N ASN A 386 -11.10 1.82 -14.01
CA ASN A 386 -11.25 0.66 -14.86
C ASN A 386 -11.44 -0.63 -14.05
N ASP A 387 -12.69 -1.10 -13.99
CA ASP A 387 -13.08 -2.29 -13.23
C ASP A 387 -12.41 -3.60 -13.70
N GLU A 388 -12.13 -3.75 -15.00
CA GLU A 388 -11.42 -4.92 -15.54
C GLU A 388 -9.95 -4.94 -15.07
N LEU A 389 -9.29 -3.78 -15.11
CA LEU A 389 -7.92 -3.65 -14.63
C LEU A 389 -7.85 -3.96 -13.13
N ILE A 390 -8.70 -3.34 -12.31
CA ILE A 390 -8.70 -3.60 -10.87
C ILE A 390 -9.05 -5.06 -10.58
N GLY A 391 -10.02 -5.62 -11.29
CA GLY A 391 -10.38 -7.03 -11.20
C GLY A 391 -9.23 -7.98 -11.50
N SER A 392 -8.35 -7.63 -12.44
CA SER A 392 -7.22 -8.47 -12.88
C SER A 392 -6.24 -8.83 -11.75
N TYR A 393 -6.10 -7.99 -10.73
CA TYR A 393 -5.23 -8.25 -9.58
C TYR A 393 -5.76 -9.36 -8.69
N THR A 394 -7.03 -9.73 -8.84
CA THR A 394 -7.66 -10.83 -8.12
C THR A 394 -7.56 -12.17 -8.86
N PHE A 395 -6.77 -12.24 -9.93
CA PHE A 395 -6.57 -13.47 -10.70
C PHE A 395 -5.39 -14.27 -10.15
N GLY A 396 -5.40 -15.58 -10.40
CA GLY A 396 -4.32 -16.47 -9.98
C GLY A 396 -3.89 -17.44 -11.07
N GLY A 397 -2.98 -18.34 -10.71
CA GLY A 397 -2.43 -19.32 -11.64
C GLY A 397 -1.89 -20.55 -10.92
N SER A 398 -1.10 -21.33 -11.65
CA SER A 398 -0.38 -22.47 -11.10
C SER A 398 0.97 -22.61 -11.77
N ASP A 399 2.00 -22.90 -10.99
CA ASP A 399 3.35 -23.18 -11.46
C ASP A 399 3.95 -24.41 -10.76
N ALA A 400 5.26 -24.60 -10.84
CA ALA A 400 5.95 -25.73 -10.23
C ALA A 400 5.86 -25.76 -8.70
N ALA A 401 5.60 -24.63 -8.04
CA ALA A 401 5.39 -24.54 -6.60
C ALA A 401 3.92 -24.80 -6.20
N GLY A 402 3.03 -24.92 -7.17
CA GLY A 402 1.61 -25.20 -6.98
C GLY A 402 0.71 -24.08 -7.46
N SER A 403 -0.58 -24.19 -7.14
CA SER A 403 -1.55 -23.12 -7.40
C SER A 403 -1.32 -21.94 -6.47
N PHE A 404 -1.51 -20.73 -6.96
CA PHE A 404 -1.36 -19.50 -6.19
C PHE A 404 -2.50 -18.52 -6.48
N GLY A 405 -2.74 -17.66 -5.50
CA GLY A 405 -3.61 -16.50 -5.63
C GLY A 405 -2.85 -15.20 -5.52
N ARG A 406 -3.53 -14.10 -5.85
CA ARG A 406 -3.00 -12.75 -5.64
C ARG A 406 -3.81 -12.15 -4.51
N PHE A 407 -4.67 -11.18 -4.78
CA PHE A 407 -5.45 -10.47 -3.76
C PHE A 407 -6.83 -11.06 -3.57
N ASP A 408 -7.30 -11.12 -2.32
CA ASP A 408 -8.65 -11.57 -1.99
C ASP A 408 -9.71 -10.56 -2.46
N SER A 409 -9.32 -9.28 -2.54
CA SER A 409 -10.15 -8.17 -3.00
C SER A 409 -9.30 -6.97 -3.41
N MET A 410 -9.93 -5.94 -3.95
CA MET A 410 -9.31 -4.66 -4.25
C MET A 410 -10.19 -3.50 -3.76
N PHE A 411 -9.60 -2.31 -3.63
CA PHE A 411 -10.35 -1.06 -3.53
C PHE A 411 -10.98 -0.73 -4.89
N TYR A 412 -12.31 -0.78 -4.96
CA TYR A 412 -13.02 -0.61 -6.22
C TYR A 412 -13.46 0.84 -6.45
N PHE A 413 -12.55 1.67 -6.97
CA PHE A 413 -12.86 3.05 -7.36
C PHE A 413 -13.95 3.14 -8.43
N SER A 414 -14.07 2.12 -9.29
CA SER A 414 -15.20 1.96 -10.21
C SER A 414 -16.56 1.96 -9.49
N GLN A 415 -16.68 1.30 -8.33
CA GLN A 415 -17.88 1.32 -7.49
C GLN A 415 -18.17 2.72 -6.97
N LYS A 416 -17.13 3.39 -6.45
CA LYS A 416 -17.24 4.76 -5.93
C LYS A 416 -17.70 5.72 -7.02
N TYR A 417 -17.03 5.78 -8.17
CA TYR A 417 -17.30 6.79 -9.19
C TYR A 417 -18.53 6.47 -10.04
N ARG A 418 -18.66 5.22 -10.50
CA ARG A 418 -19.71 4.82 -11.44
C ARG A 418 -20.98 4.36 -10.75
N GLY A 419 -20.87 3.81 -9.55
CA GLY A 419 -22.01 3.38 -8.75
C GLY A 419 -22.47 4.50 -7.83
N ILE A 420 -21.66 4.80 -6.81
CA ILE A 420 -22.07 5.62 -5.67
C ILE A 420 -22.22 7.09 -6.06
N ASP A 421 -21.17 7.74 -6.56
CA ASP A 421 -21.19 9.15 -6.91
C ASP A 421 -22.16 9.44 -8.06
N ALA A 422 -22.07 8.65 -9.13
CA ALA A 422 -22.96 8.81 -10.27
C ALA A 422 -24.44 8.75 -9.82
N VAL A 423 -24.84 7.71 -9.09
CA VAL A 423 -26.26 7.54 -8.72
C VAL A 423 -26.69 8.50 -7.63
N PHE A 424 -25.94 8.58 -6.53
CA PHE A 424 -26.39 9.30 -5.33
C PHE A 424 -25.95 10.76 -5.32
N ALA A 425 -24.70 11.08 -5.70
CA ALA A 425 -24.22 12.47 -5.69
C ALA A 425 -24.62 13.25 -6.95
N GLN A 426 -24.78 12.56 -8.08
CA GLN A 426 -25.00 13.17 -9.40
C GLN A 426 -26.37 12.85 -10.02
N ASN A 427 -27.24 12.12 -9.30
CA ASN A 427 -28.59 11.74 -9.74
C ASN A 427 -28.63 11.01 -11.10
N GLN A 428 -27.62 10.19 -11.40
CA GLN A 428 -27.60 9.33 -12.59
C GLN A 428 -28.47 8.09 -12.40
N PRO A 429 -28.87 7.40 -13.50
CA PRO A 429 -29.73 6.22 -13.41
C PRO A 429 -29.14 5.10 -12.54
N THR A 430 -29.98 4.45 -11.73
CA THR A 430 -29.63 3.25 -10.95
C THR A 430 -29.20 2.06 -11.80
N ALA A 431 -29.47 2.11 -13.11
CA ALA A 431 -28.93 1.17 -14.09
C ALA A 431 -27.40 1.08 -14.05
N ASN A 432 -26.67 2.12 -13.61
CA ASN A 432 -25.23 2.05 -13.42
C ASN A 432 -24.81 0.99 -12.38
N LEU A 433 -25.54 0.88 -11.27
CA LEU A 433 -25.29 -0.14 -10.23
C LEU A 433 -25.54 -1.54 -10.79
N GLU A 434 -26.63 -1.70 -11.53
CA GLU A 434 -26.96 -2.98 -12.19
C GLU A 434 -25.87 -3.35 -13.21
N CYS A 435 -25.44 -2.41 -14.06
CA CYS A 435 -24.40 -2.65 -15.04
C CYS A 435 -23.09 -3.08 -14.38
N LEU A 436 -22.64 -2.35 -13.36
CA LEU A 436 -21.39 -2.68 -12.66
C LEU A 436 -21.46 -4.06 -12.00
N TYR A 437 -22.57 -4.37 -11.33
CA TYR A 437 -22.79 -5.69 -10.75
C TYR A 437 -22.78 -6.80 -11.81
N ASN A 438 -23.48 -6.59 -12.94
CA ASN A 438 -23.54 -7.58 -14.00
C ASN A 438 -22.19 -7.78 -14.70
N SER A 439 -21.44 -6.70 -14.93
CA SER A 439 -20.06 -6.76 -15.44
C SER A 439 -19.16 -7.60 -14.53
N ARG A 440 -19.26 -7.44 -13.22
CA ARG A 440 -18.46 -8.22 -12.26
C ARG A 440 -18.84 -9.68 -12.26
N MET A 441 -20.13 -9.96 -12.26
CA MET A 441 -20.67 -11.31 -12.17
C MET A 441 -20.76 -12.05 -13.51
N GLY A 442 -20.45 -11.40 -14.63
CA GLY A 442 -20.58 -11.97 -15.99
C GLY A 442 -22.04 -12.31 -16.35
N ARG A 443 -23.00 -11.49 -15.88
CA ARG A 443 -24.44 -11.71 -16.12
C ARG A 443 -24.92 -10.95 -17.34
N SER A 444 -25.77 -11.57 -18.15
CA SER A 444 -26.51 -10.88 -19.20
C SER A 444 -27.79 -10.27 -18.63
N SER A 445 -27.98 -8.95 -18.75
CA SER A 445 -29.22 -8.26 -18.36
C SER A 445 -29.99 -7.77 -19.59
N PRO A 446 -31.09 -8.45 -20.01
CA PRO A 446 -31.88 -8.04 -21.17
C PRO A 446 -32.48 -6.63 -21.04
N GLY A 447 -32.68 -6.13 -19.82
CA GLY A 447 -33.34 -4.84 -19.56
C GLY A 447 -32.41 -3.63 -19.67
N THR A 448 -31.11 -3.79 -19.38
CA THR A 448 -30.13 -2.69 -19.35
C THR A 448 -28.92 -2.92 -20.25
N ALA A 449 -28.81 -4.05 -20.96
CA ALA A 449 -27.65 -4.36 -21.82
C ALA A 449 -27.27 -3.23 -22.79
N ALA A 450 -28.26 -2.61 -23.46
CA ALA A 450 -28.01 -1.50 -24.38
C ALA A 450 -27.47 -0.26 -23.64
N PHE A 451 -27.98 0.03 -22.44
CA PHE A 451 -27.48 1.10 -21.58
C PHE A 451 -26.06 0.81 -21.10
N CYS A 452 -25.79 -0.42 -20.62
CA CYS A 452 -24.48 -0.81 -20.13
C CYS A 452 -23.41 -0.69 -21.23
N ALA A 453 -23.68 -1.23 -22.42
CA ALA A 453 -22.77 -1.12 -23.56
C ALA A 453 -22.56 0.33 -24.02
N ALA A 454 -23.64 1.12 -24.11
CA ALA A 454 -23.57 2.53 -24.51
C ALA A 454 -22.78 3.40 -23.52
N ASN A 455 -22.72 3.00 -22.25
CA ASN A 455 -21.96 3.68 -21.21
C ASN A 455 -20.60 3.00 -20.93
N GLY A 456 -20.13 2.10 -21.78
CA GLY A 456 -18.79 1.50 -21.64
C GLY A 456 -18.64 0.61 -20.39
N PHE A 457 -19.70 -0.07 -19.97
CA PHE A 457 -19.58 -1.19 -19.03
C PHE A 457 -19.22 -2.47 -19.81
N PRO A 458 -18.22 -3.24 -19.36
CA PRO A 458 -17.82 -4.47 -20.04
C PRO A 458 -18.85 -5.59 -19.86
N ALA A 459 -18.82 -6.59 -20.74
CA ALA A 459 -19.73 -7.73 -20.67
C ALA A 459 -19.44 -8.66 -19.47
N GLY A 460 -18.20 -8.64 -18.96
CA GLY A 460 -17.79 -9.45 -17.81
C GLY A 460 -17.54 -10.93 -18.10
N PRO A 461 -17.20 -11.73 -17.07
CA PRO A 461 -16.94 -11.30 -15.69
C PRO A 461 -15.63 -10.50 -15.60
N THR A 462 -15.64 -9.39 -14.87
CA THR A 462 -14.41 -8.62 -14.58
C THR A 462 -13.64 -9.21 -13.40
N TYR A 463 -14.28 -10.04 -12.56
CA TYR A 463 -13.68 -10.68 -11.39
C TYR A 463 -13.59 -12.18 -11.50
N GLN A 464 -12.62 -12.76 -10.78
CA GLN A 464 -12.47 -14.20 -10.74
C GLN A 464 -13.65 -14.84 -9.99
N ALA A 465 -14.36 -15.74 -10.67
CA ALA A 465 -15.49 -16.47 -10.10
C ALA A 465 -15.06 -17.65 -9.21
N VAL A 466 -13.77 -18.02 -9.25
CA VAL A 466 -13.19 -19.12 -8.50
C VAL A 466 -12.32 -18.55 -7.37
N PRO A 467 -12.48 -19.04 -6.13
CA PRO A 467 -11.53 -18.83 -5.07
C PRO A 467 -10.07 -19.01 -5.47
N HIS A 468 -9.17 -18.25 -4.84
CA HIS A 468 -7.76 -18.57 -4.86
C HIS A 468 -7.47 -19.92 -4.20
N ALA A 469 -6.45 -20.61 -4.71
CA ALA A 469 -5.89 -21.75 -4.01
C ALA A 469 -5.21 -21.25 -2.73
N MET A 470 -5.70 -21.69 -1.58
CA MET A 470 -5.06 -21.49 -0.29
C MET A 470 -4.19 -22.72 0.03
N PRO A 471 -3.12 -22.59 0.83
CA PRO A 471 -2.45 -23.73 1.42
C PRO A 471 -3.47 -24.66 2.10
N GLU A 472 -3.31 -25.98 1.96
CA GLU A 472 -4.29 -27.01 2.40
C GLU A 472 -4.69 -26.95 3.89
N ARG A 473 -3.99 -26.15 4.72
CA ARG A 473 -4.34 -25.82 6.11
C ARG A 473 -4.43 -24.30 6.28
N GLY A 474 -5.61 -23.73 6.04
CA GLY A 474 -5.87 -22.30 6.23
C GLY A 474 -7.07 -21.70 5.47
N GLY A 475 -7.85 -22.54 4.75
CA GLY A 475 -8.97 -22.14 3.87
C GLY A 475 -10.03 -21.26 4.52
N VAL A 476 -10.98 -20.63 3.82
CA VAL A 476 -11.60 -20.82 2.50
C VAL A 476 -11.31 -19.56 1.67
N GLY A 477 -10.53 -19.66 0.59
CA GLY A 477 -10.54 -18.58 -0.40
C GLY A 477 -11.99 -18.35 -0.80
N LEU A 478 -12.50 -17.15 -0.61
CA LEU A 478 -13.76 -16.77 -1.25
C LEU A 478 -13.40 -16.23 -2.62
N ALA A 479 -14.31 -16.40 -3.58
CA ALA A 479 -14.14 -15.72 -4.85
C ALA A 479 -14.12 -14.19 -4.57
N PRO A 480 -13.21 -13.42 -5.20
CA PRO A 480 -13.18 -11.97 -5.07
C PRO A 480 -14.53 -11.30 -5.30
N ALA A 481 -15.36 -11.86 -6.18
CA ALA A 481 -16.75 -11.45 -6.41
C ALA A 481 -17.66 -11.49 -5.15
N ASN A 482 -17.26 -12.24 -4.12
CA ASN A 482 -17.96 -12.36 -2.84
C ASN A 482 -17.30 -11.54 -1.72
N LEU A 483 -16.13 -10.92 -1.94
CA LEU A 483 -15.33 -10.21 -0.92
C LEU A 483 -15.10 -8.74 -1.30
N MET A 484 -16.08 -8.09 -1.93
CA MET A 484 -15.89 -6.71 -2.39
C MET A 484 -15.68 -5.72 -1.24
N VAL A 485 -14.58 -4.95 -1.28
CA VAL A 485 -14.34 -3.84 -0.34
C VAL A 485 -14.96 -2.57 -0.91
N ASN A 486 -16.01 -2.07 -0.25
CA ASN A 486 -16.75 -0.88 -0.67
C ASN A 486 -16.42 0.31 0.23
N PHE A 487 -16.51 1.52 -0.32
CA PHE A 487 -16.29 2.77 0.41
C PHE A 487 -17.06 3.92 -0.27
N LEU A 488 -17.37 4.97 0.51
CA LEU A 488 -17.94 6.23 0.00
C LEU A 488 -16.82 7.25 -0.27
N ASP A 489 -15.91 7.38 0.68
CA ASP A 489 -14.71 8.21 0.63
C ASP A 489 -13.57 7.53 1.41
N ASN A 490 -12.36 8.05 1.25
CA ASN A 490 -11.13 7.60 1.92
C ASN A 490 -10.21 8.82 2.16
N HIS A 491 -8.96 8.59 2.56
CA HIS A 491 -8.02 9.70 2.79
C HIS A 491 -7.50 10.39 1.52
N ASP A 492 -7.63 9.79 0.34
CA ASP A 492 -7.20 10.37 -0.95
C ASP A 492 -8.28 11.20 -1.64
N LEU A 493 -9.52 11.04 -1.20
CA LEU A 493 -10.70 11.58 -1.87
C LEU A 493 -11.43 12.58 -0.98
N PRO A 494 -12.07 13.61 -1.58
CA PRO A 494 -12.97 14.47 -0.85
C PRO A 494 -14.06 13.65 -0.15
N ARG A 495 -14.46 14.09 1.05
CA ARG A 495 -15.57 13.47 1.78
C ARG A 495 -16.83 13.46 0.92
N PHE A 496 -17.58 12.36 0.97
CA PHE A 496 -18.80 12.20 0.21
C PHE A 496 -19.79 13.33 0.55
N LEU A 497 -20.26 14.03 -0.48
CA LEU A 497 -21.14 15.22 -0.37
C LEU A 497 -20.55 16.39 0.42
N PHE A 498 -19.21 16.53 0.50
CA PHE A 498 -18.56 17.64 1.21
C PHE A 498 -19.08 19.03 0.79
N ASP A 499 -19.25 19.27 -0.51
CA ASP A 499 -19.71 20.54 -1.07
C ASP A 499 -21.24 20.70 -1.04
N LYS A 500 -21.99 19.60 -0.91
CA LYS A 500 -23.46 19.55 -0.94
C LYS A 500 -24.03 18.59 0.11
N PRO A 501 -23.91 18.89 1.42
CA PRO A 501 -24.34 17.96 2.46
C PRO A 501 -25.84 17.65 2.39
N ASP A 502 -26.18 16.37 2.26
CA ASP A 502 -27.56 15.86 2.33
C ASP A 502 -27.60 14.54 3.10
N ALA A 503 -28.23 14.56 4.27
CA ALA A 503 -28.32 13.40 5.15
C ALA A 503 -29.19 12.26 4.60
N ASN A 504 -30.18 12.56 3.76
CA ASN A 504 -31.02 11.53 3.14
C ASN A 504 -30.25 10.81 2.03
N VAL A 505 -29.49 11.56 1.23
CA VAL A 505 -28.63 10.99 0.19
C VAL A 505 -27.52 10.15 0.82
N LEU A 506 -26.86 10.65 1.87
CA LEU A 506 -25.87 9.88 2.62
C LEU A 506 -26.46 8.57 3.17
N ARG A 507 -27.64 8.64 3.79
CA ARG A 507 -28.33 7.44 4.31
C ARG A 507 -28.67 6.46 3.20
N ALA A 508 -29.12 6.93 2.05
CA ALA A 508 -29.44 6.08 0.91
C ALA A 508 -28.19 5.44 0.28
N ALA A 509 -27.03 6.10 0.33
CA ALA A 509 -25.77 5.56 -0.15
C ALA A 509 -25.15 4.52 0.81
N LEU A 510 -25.46 4.61 2.11
CA LEU A 510 -25.02 3.67 3.16
C LEU A 510 -25.90 2.41 3.25
N MET A 511 -27.13 2.45 2.72
CA MET A 511 -28.10 1.33 2.71
C MET A 511 -28.04 0.57 1.40
#